data_AF-A0A939UL31-F1
#
_entry.id   AF-A0A939UL31-F1
#
_cell.length_a   1.000
_cell.length_b   1.000
_cell.length_c   1.000
_cell.angle_alpha   90.00
_cell.angle_beta   90.00
_cell.angle_gamma   90.00
#
_symmetry.space_group_name_H-M   'P 1'
#
loop_
_entity.id
_entity.type
_entity.pdbx_description
1 polymer ?
#
loop_
_entity_poly.entity_id
_entity_poly.type
_entity_poly.pdbx_seq_one_letter_code
_entity_poly.pdbx_strand_id
1 'polypeptide(L)'
;AKHSLFNKVVKIAAKTGTAEVTGYKDSWHSWLLAYAPYDGPIEDRIVVATIVEAANKYSWWAPYATNITMQGIFAHQTYEDAVAALGWQYLVKQTDQASSDSRE
;
A
#
# COMPACT_ATOMS: atom_id res chain seq x y z
N ALA A 1 -4.48 5.83 -9.09
CA ALA A 1 -5.42 4.97 -8.33
C ALA A 1 -6.01 3.80 -9.11
N LYS A 2 -6.07 3.79 -10.47
CA LYS A 2 -6.88 2.79 -11.20
C LYS A 2 -6.49 1.31 -10.94
N HIS A 3 -5.28 1.00 -10.45
CA HIS A 3 -4.84 -0.38 -10.19
C HIS A 3 -4.22 -0.67 -8.82
N SER A 4 -3.90 0.33 -7.98
CA SER A 4 -3.16 0.08 -6.73
C SER A 4 -4.02 -0.43 -5.57
N LEU A 5 -5.34 -0.16 -5.57
CA LEU A 5 -6.26 -0.65 -4.53
C LEU A 5 -7.29 -1.65 -5.07
N PHE A 6 -7.09 -2.15 -6.30
CA PHE A 6 -7.94 -3.20 -6.83
C PHE A 6 -7.63 -4.51 -6.11
N ASN A 7 -8.66 -5.13 -5.54
CA ASN A 7 -8.54 -6.38 -4.81
C ASN A 7 -9.70 -7.30 -5.21
N LYS A 8 -9.39 -8.57 -5.53
CA LYS A 8 -10.40 -9.56 -5.95
C LYS A 8 -10.98 -10.36 -4.78
N VAL A 9 -10.31 -10.34 -3.63
CA VAL A 9 -10.68 -11.10 -2.42
C VAL A 9 -11.68 -10.32 -1.58
N VAL A 10 -11.49 -9.00 -1.45
CA VAL A 10 -12.34 -8.16 -0.61
C VAL A 10 -12.63 -6.81 -1.27
N LYS A 11 -13.83 -6.27 -1.04
CA LYS A 11 -14.17 -4.90 -1.46
C LYS A 11 -13.69 -3.89 -0.42
N ILE A 12 -12.88 -2.93 -0.86
CA ILE A 12 -12.23 -1.93 -0.02
C ILE A 12 -12.85 -0.55 -0.28
N ALA A 13 -13.25 0.14 0.77
CA ALA A 13 -13.54 1.57 0.72
C ALA A 13 -12.37 2.34 1.32
N ALA A 14 -11.97 3.43 0.67
CA ALA A 14 -10.80 4.18 1.10
C ALA A 14 -10.82 5.64 0.66
N LYS A 15 -10.00 6.44 1.35
CA LYS A 15 -9.70 7.81 0.98
C LYS A 15 -8.19 8.04 0.96
N THR A 16 -7.72 8.60 -0.14
CA THR A 16 -6.33 9.04 -0.30
C THR A 16 -6.10 10.39 0.37
N GLY A 17 -4.88 10.62 0.84
CA GLY A 17 -4.41 11.93 1.27
C GLY A 17 -2.98 12.18 0.78
N THR A 18 -2.67 13.44 0.55
CA THR A 18 -1.31 13.93 0.25
C THR A 18 -1.06 15.13 1.13
N ALA A 19 0.08 15.17 1.80
CA ALA A 19 0.46 16.33 2.62
C ALA A 19 1.83 16.84 2.21
N GLU A 20 1.90 18.14 1.95
CA GLU A 20 3.15 18.89 1.81
C GLU A 20 3.86 18.95 3.16
N VAL A 21 5.19 18.86 3.13
CA VAL A 21 6.03 18.87 4.33
C VAL A 21 7.12 19.90 4.14
N THR A 22 7.30 20.79 5.12
CA THR A 22 8.38 21.78 5.09
C THR A 22 9.73 21.08 4.90
N GLY A 23 10.52 21.55 3.93
CA GLY A 23 11.82 20.97 3.59
C GLY A 23 11.77 19.95 2.44
N TYR A 24 10.59 19.55 1.97
CA TYR A 24 10.41 18.68 0.81
C TYR A 24 9.67 19.45 -0.29
N LYS A 25 10.25 19.54 -1.50
CA LYS A 25 9.69 20.29 -2.63
C LYS A 25 8.93 19.41 -3.63
N ASP A 26 9.46 18.23 -3.90
CA ASP A 26 8.93 17.28 -4.88
C ASP A 26 8.55 15.93 -4.23
N SER A 27 8.31 15.96 -2.92
CA SER A 27 7.85 14.80 -2.16
C SER A 27 6.82 15.18 -1.11
N TRP A 28 5.87 14.28 -0.90
CA TRP A 28 4.70 14.45 -0.04
C TRP A 28 4.53 13.21 0.82
N HIS A 29 3.90 13.37 1.99
CA HIS A 29 3.36 12.21 2.70
C HIS A 29 2.28 11.55 1.84
N SER A 30 2.45 10.27 1.53
CA SER A 30 1.44 9.45 0.88
C SER A 30 0.55 8.83 1.95
N TRP A 31 -0.75 9.15 1.94
CA TRP A 31 -1.72 8.62 2.90
C TRP A 31 -2.78 7.76 2.22
N LEU A 32 -3.19 6.71 2.92
CA LEU A 32 -4.43 6.01 2.66
C LEU A 32 -5.09 5.61 3.98
N LEU A 33 -6.35 5.98 4.15
CA LEU A 33 -7.22 5.40 5.17
C LEU A 33 -8.23 4.50 4.46
N ALA A 34 -8.31 3.24 4.86
CA ALA A 34 -9.17 2.24 4.22
C ALA A 34 -9.85 1.34 5.23
N TYR A 35 -11.00 0.80 4.85
CA TYR A 35 -11.63 -0.30 5.57
C TYR A 35 -12.19 -1.35 4.60
N ALA A 36 -12.24 -2.58 5.09
CA ALA A 36 -12.80 -3.73 4.38
C ALA A 36 -13.31 -4.77 5.41
N PRO A 37 -14.32 -5.61 5.08
CA PRO A 37 -15.14 -5.54 3.87
C PRO A 37 -16.05 -4.31 3.87
N TYR A 38 -16.11 -3.62 2.72
CA TYR A 38 -16.95 -2.44 2.54
C TYR A 38 -18.45 -2.73 2.75
N ASP A 39 -18.91 -3.85 2.21
CA ASP A 39 -20.30 -4.29 2.18
C ASP A 39 -20.59 -5.46 3.15
N GLY A 40 -19.68 -5.73 4.09
CA GLY A 40 -19.83 -6.79 5.09
C GLY A 40 -20.24 -6.29 6.50
N PRO A 41 -20.46 -7.23 7.43
CA PRO A 41 -20.79 -6.94 8.83
C PRO A 41 -19.71 -6.09 9.51
N ILE A 42 -20.09 -5.32 10.54
CA ILE A 42 -19.16 -4.36 11.17
C ILE A 42 -18.08 -5.08 12.00
N GLU A 43 -18.44 -6.21 12.60
CA GLU A 43 -17.63 -7.10 13.40
C GLU A 43 -16.46 -7.72 12.62
N ASP A 44 -16.60 -7.85 11.29
CA ASP A 44 -15.57 -8.38 10.41
C ASP A 44 -14.70 -7.26 9.79
N ARG A 45 -14.98 -5.99 10.09
CA ARG A 45 -14.27 -4.86 9.47
C ARG A 45 -12.92 -4.63 10.08
N ILE A 46 -11.93 -4.56 9.20
CA ILE A 46 -10.59 -4.11 9.50
C ILE A 46 -10.39 -2.71 8.92
N VAL A 47 -9.85 -1.80 9.73
CA VAL A 47 -9.46 -0.45 9.31
C VAL A 47 -7.94 -0.39 9.28
N VAL A 48 -7.39 0.09 8.16
CA VAL A 48 -5.95 0.28 7.96
C VAL A 48 -5.70 1.75 7.64
N ALA A 49 -4.83 2.37 8.44
CA ALA A 49 -4.28 3.70 8.17
C ALA A 49 -2.81 3.54 7.78
N THR A 50 -2.44 4.04 6.61
CA THR A 50 -1.08 3.95 6.09
C THR A 50 -0.55 5.33 5.74
N ILE A 51 0.66 5.62 6.24
CA ILE A 51 1.48 6.76 5.84
C ILE A 51 2.80 6.24 5.25
N VAL A 52 3.24 6.85 4.15
CA VAL A 52 4.64 6.77 3.71
C VAL A 52 5.20 8.18 3.72
N GLU A 53 6.27 8.38 4.48
CA GLU A 53 6.80 9.71 4.76
C GLU A 53 7.45 10.36 3.53
N ALA A 54 7.43 11.69 3.46
CA ALA A 54 7.97 12.48 2.36
C ALA A 54 9.49 12.34 2.22
N ALA A 55 10.15 11.83 3.26
CA ALA A 55 11.56 11.43 3.23
C ALA A 55 11.86 10.36 2.17
N ASN A 56 10.85 9.58 1.76
CA ASN A 56 10.99 8.59 0.70
C ASN A 56 10.74 9.22 -0.67
N LYS A 57 11.31 8.63 -1.72
CA LYS A 57 11.00 9.02 -3.11
C LYS A 57 9.49 8.92 -3.34
N TYR A 58 8.87 10.03 -3.73
CA TYR A 58 7.42 10.11 -3.83
C TYR A 58 6.85 9.11 -4.83
N SER A 59 5.81 8.42 -4.36
CA SER A 59 4.93 7.58 -5.16
C SER A 59 3.61 7.38 -4.40
N TRP A 60 2.66 6.69 -5.02
CA TRP A 60 1.42 6.28 -4.41
C TRP A 60 1.58 5.05 -3.50
N TRP A 61 2.65 4.99 -2.72
CA TRP A 61 3.05 3.80 -1.94
C TRP A 61 2.02 3.40 -0.89
N ALA A 62 1.34 4.34 -0.24
CA ALA A 62 0.33 4.01 0.78
C ALA A 62 -0.79 3.11 0.23
N PRO A 63 -1.43 3.42 -0.92
CA PRO A 63 -2.33 2.50 -1.59
C PRO A 63 -1.81 1.06 -1.81
N TYR A 64 -0.55 0.91 -2.23
CA TYR A 64 0.04 -0.42 -2.46
C TYR A 64 0.20 -1.16 -1.13
N ALA A 65 0.83 -0.53 -0.14
CA ALA A 65 1.05 -1.12 1.17
C ALA A 65 -0.28 -1.55 1.82
N THR A 66 -1.29 -0.69 1.79
CA THR A 66 -2.62 -1.03 2.33
C THR A 66 -3.25 -2.21 1.60
N ASN A 67 -3.14 -2.31 0.26
CA ASN A 67 -3.73 -3.42 -0.47
C ASN A 67 -3.01 -4.74 -0.18
N ILE A 68 -1.68 -4.74 -0.02
CA ILE A 68 -0.92 -5.91 0.42
C ILE A 68 -1.40 -6.35 1.81
N THR A 69 -1.58 -5.42 2.75
CA THR A 69 -2.09 -5.73 4.08
C THR A 69 -3.50 -6.33 4.02
N MET A 70 -4.42 -5.72 3.27
CA MET A 70 -5.79 -6.23 3.11
C MET A 70 -5.78 -7.62 2.44
N GLN A 71 -4.97 -7.81 1.41
CA GLN A 71 -4.80 -9.11 0.74
C GLN A 71 -4.30 -10.17 1.71
N GLY A 72 -3.24 -9.89 2.48
CA GLY A 72 -2.69 -10.79 3.47
C GLY A 72 -3.71 -11.21 4.53
N ILE A 73 -4.47 -10.24 5.07
CA ILE A 73 -5.47 -10.48 6.10
C ILE A 73 -6.64 -11.32 5.57
N PHE A 74 -7.29 -10.88 4.49
CA PHE A 74 -8.53 -11.50 4.01
C PHE A 74 -8.32 -12.77 3.18
N ALA A 75 -7.11 -12.99 2.65
CA ALA A 75 -6.75 -14.22 1.93
C ALA A 75 -5.90 -15.19 2.77
N HIS A 76 -5.59 -14.86 4.02
CA HIS A 76 -4.67 -15.63 4.89
C HIS A 76 -3.31 -15.88 4.25
N GLN A 77 -2.74 -14.84 3.64
CA GLN A 77 -1.50 -14.92 2.87
C GLN A 77 -0.33 -14.30 3.63
N THR A 78 0.85 -14.87 3.40
CA THR A 78 2.12 -14.23 3.78
C THR A 78 2.33 -12.94 2.97
N TYR A 79 3.33 -12.14 3.33
CA TYR A 79 3.68 -10.95 2.56
C TYR A 79 4.04 -11.30 1.10
N GLU A 80 4.85 -12.33 0.92
CA GLU A 80 5.33 -12.79 -0.39
C GLU A 80 4.15 -13.28 -1.25
N ASP A 81 3.25 -14.06 -0.66
CA ASP A 81 2.05 -14.57 -1.33
C ASP A 81 1.09 -13.44 -1.71
N ALA A 82 0.90 -12.45 -0.83
CA ALA A 82 0.03 -11.30 -1.09
C ALA A 82 0.58 -10.42 -2.23
N VAL A 83 1.89 -10.14 -2.23
CA VAL A 83 2.56 -9.41 -3.33
C VAL A 83 2.45 -10.17 -4.65
N ALA A 84 2.61 -11.49 -4.62
CA ALA A 84 2.46 -12.35 -5.80
C ALA A 84 1.01 -12.33 -6.32
N ALA A 85 0.02 -12.50 -5.44
CA ALA A 85 -1.40 -12.51 -5.79
C ALA A 85 -1.87 -11.16 -6.41
N LEU A 86 -1.30 -10.05 -5.96
CA LEU A 86 -1.57 -8.71 -6.51
C LEU A 86 -0.78 -8.42 -7.80
N GLY A 87 0.14 -9.30 -8.21
CA GLY A 87 0.94 -9.15 -9.42
C GLY A 87 2.07 -8.13 -9.31
N TRP A 88 2.60 -7.91 -8.10
CA TRP A 88 3.54 -6.82 -7.79
C TRP A 88 4.97 -7.26 -7.52
N GLN A 89 5.31 -8.50 -7.86
CA GLN A 89 6.65 -9.06 -7.69
C GLN A 89 7.75 -8.21 -8.37
N TYR A 90 7.41 -7.48 -9.43
CA TYR A 90 8.34 -6.58 -10.12
C TYR A 90 8.75 -5.36 -9.27
N LEU A 91 7.88 -4.90 -8.36
CA LEU A 91 8.18 -3.77 -7.46
C LEU A 91 9.21 -4.16 -6.39
N VAL A 92 9.13 -5.39 -5.90
CA VAL A 92 10.07 -5.92 -4.89
C VAL A 92 11.46 -6.08 -5.50
N LYS A 93 11.56 -6.71 -6.67
CA LYS A 93 12.85 -6.92 -7.36
C LYS A 93 13.61 -5.62 -7.65
N GLN A 94 12.90 -4.55 -7.99
CA GLN A 94 13.51 -3.23 -8.22
C GLN A 94 14.06 -2.60 -6.94
N THR A 95 13.43 -2.89 -5.80
CA THR A 95 13.85 -2.37 -4.49
C THR A 95 15.12 -3.07 -4.02
N ASP A 96 15.20 -4.40 -4.18
CA ASP A 96 16.38 -5.18 -3.81
C ASP A 96 17.62 -4.74 -4.61
N GLN A 97 17.46 -4.52 -5.91
CA GLN A 97 18.54 -4.04 -6.78
C GLN A 97 18.99 -2.61 -6.43
N ALA A 98 18.05 -1.70 -6.16
CA ALA A 98 18.41 -0.33 -5.74
C ALA A 98 19.10 -0.32 -4.36
N SER A 99 18.75 -1.27 -3.49
CA SER A 99 19.34 -1.43 -2.15
C SER A 99 20.77 -1.96 -2.23
N SER A 100 21.06 -2.89 -3.15
CA SER A 100 22.42 -3.39 -3.39
C SER A 100 23.31 -2.30 -3.99
N ASP A 101 22.82 -1.55 -4.97
CA ASP A 101 23.59 -0.54 -5.70
C ASP A 101 23.92 0.69 -4.83
N SER A 102 23.15 0.94 -3.77
CA SER A 102 23.40 2.03 -2.80
C SER A 102 24.42 1.71 -1.70
N ARG A 103 24.89 0.45 -1.63
CA ARG A 103 25.83 -0.05 -0.62
C ARG A 103 27.25 -0.30 -1.17
N GLU A 104 27.49 -0.01 -2.44
CA GLU A 104 28.81 0.06 -3.09
C GLU A 104 29.26 1.52 -3.23
#